data_AF-A0A2N6D5V7-F1
#
_entry.id   AF-A0A2N6D5V7-F1
#
_cell.length_a   1.000
_cell.length_b   1.000
_cell.length_c   1.000
_cell.angle_alpha   90.00
_cell.angle_beta   90.00
_cell.angle_gamma   90.00
#
_symmetry.space_group_name_H-M   'P 1'
#
loop_
_entity.id
_entity.type
_entity.pdbx_description
1 polymer ?
#
loop_
_entity_poly.entity_id
_entity_poly.type
_entity_poly.pdbx_seq_one_letter_code
_entity_poly.pdbx_strand_id
1 'polypeptide(L)'
;MAIFRLNEDCFEKIEQTKFSNEGILERQHIQNALKKQISVISPDMLVIAEEFAEWSDSRRRIDLLCIDRDANIVVIELKRNDTGEHMELQAIRYASMVSTLTLKRAVEI
;
A
#
# COMPACT_ATOMS: atom_id res chain seq x y z
N MET A 1 0.70 -1.00 21.90
CA MET A 1 2.06 -0.68 22.39
C MET A 1 2.12 0.81 22.66
N ALA A 2 2.65 1.26 23.80
CA ALA A 2 2.73 2.69 24.11
C ALA A 2 3.94 3.30 23.39
N ILE A 3 3.74 4.45 22.73
CA ILE A 3 4.80 5.23 22.09
C ILE A 3 5.03 6.48 22.94
N PHE A 4 6.30 6.82 23.17
CA PHE A 4 6.69 8.02 23.92
C PHE A 4 7.62 8.88 23.06
N ARG A 5 7.55 10.19 23.22
CA ARG A 5 8.52 11.17 22.69
C ARG A 5 9.50 11.52 23.80
N LEU A 6 10.80 11.47 23.50
CA LEU A 6 11.85 11.96 24.41
C LEU A 6 12.11 13.43 24.08
N ASN A 7 11.90 14.32 25.07
CA ASN A 7 12.27 15.73 25.01
C ASN A 7 13.24 16.02 26.15
N GLU A 8 14.44 16.53 25.85
CA GLU A 8 15.50 16.80 26.82
C GLU A 8 15.78 15.58 27.74
N ASP A 9 15.14 15.51 28.90
CA ASP A 9 15.27 14.43 29.89
C ASP A 9 13.91 13.84 30.36
N CYS A 10 12.81 14.12 29.66
CA CYS A 10 11.47 13.62 30.00
C CYS A 10 10.82 12.81 28.86
N PHE A 11 10.02 11.81 29.26
CA PHE A 11 9.22 11.02 28.34
C PHE A 11 7.78 11.50 28.34
N GLU A 12 7.31 11.97 27.19
CA GLU A 12 5.92 12.35 26.96
C GLU A 12 5.18 11.21 26.26
N LYS A 13 4.08 10.74 26.85
CA LYS A 13 3.25 9.70 26.23
C LYS A 13 2.55 10.26 25.00
N ILE A 14 2.69 9.60 23.86
CA ILE A 14 1.92 9.91 22.66
C ILE A 14 0.55 9.23 22.78
N GLU A 15 -0.52 10.02 22.74
CA GLU A 15 -1.87 9.50 22.77
C GLU A 15 -2.18 8.69 21.50
N GLN A 16 -2.80 7.53 21.71
CA GLN A 16 -3.20 6.69 20.59
C GLN A 16 -4.47 7.27 19.96
N THR A 17 -4.47 7.36 18.63
CA THR A 17 -5.63 7.75 17.84
C THR A 17 -5.89 6.72 16.73
N LYS A 18 -6.93 6.95 15.93
CA LYS A 18 -7.29 6.16 14.74
C LYS A 18 -7.25 7.04 13.51
N PHE A 19 -6.92 6.49 12.34
CA PHE A 19 -6.99 7.23 11.08
C PHE A 19 -8.36 7.89 10.84
N SER A 20 -9.46 7.25 11.26
CA SER A 20 -10.80 7.82 11.18
C SER A 20 -10.97 9.09 12.01
N ASN A 21 -10.38 9.13 13.20
CA ASN A 21 -10.50 10.27 14.13
C ASN A 21 -9.70 11.46 13.63
N GLU A 22 -8.55 11.20 13.01
CA GLU A 22 -7.67 12.23 12.43
C GLU A 22 -8.07 12.66 11.01
N GLY A 23 -9.21 12.17 10.48
CA GLY A 23 -9.64 12.48 9.11
C GLY A 23 -8.69 11.96 8.03
N ILE A 24 -7.84 10.98 8.35
CA ILE A 24 -6.86 10.42 7.42
C ILE A 24 -7.56 9.41 6.51
N LEU A 25 -7.64 9.72 5.21
CA LEU A 25 -8.27 8.89 4.20
C LEU A 25 -7.22 8.04 3.47
N GLU A 26 -7.61 6.80 3.15
CA GLU A 26 -6.72 5.79 2.54
C GLU A 26 -6.12 6.28 1.22
N ARG A 27 -6.96 6.57 0.22
CA ARG A 27 -6.50 7.06 -1.08
C ARG A 27 -5.89 8.46 -1.04
N GLN A 28 -6.60 9.41 -0.42
CA GLN A 28 -6.20 10.83 -0.49
C GLN A 28 -4.91 11.11 0.28
N HIS A 29 -4.64 10.39 1.37
CA HIS A 29 -3.50 10.66 2.23
C HIS A 29 -2.49 9.51 2.23
N ILE A 30 -2.88 8.30 2.61
CA ILE A 30 -1.94 7.17 2.82
C ILE A 30 -1.32 6.71 1.50
N GLN A 31 -2.15 6.37 0.52
CA GLN A 31 -1.71 5.92 -0.80
C GLN A 31 -0.88 6.98 -1.51
N ASN A 32 -1.33 8.24 -1.48
CA ASN A 32 -0.58 9.37 -2.06
C ASN A 32 0.79 9.58 -1.39
N ALA A 33 0.88 9.41 -0.07
CA ALA A 33 2.15 9.50 0.64
C ALA A 33 3.08 8.33 0.29
N LEU A 34 2.57 7.10 0.31
CA LEU A 34 3.33 5.90 -0.05
C LEU A 34 3.79 5.93 -1.51
N LYS A 35 2.95 6.40 -2.43
CA LYS A 35 3.34 6.58 -3.84
C LYS A 35 4.52 7.54 -3.98
N LYS A 36 4.52 8.65 -3.25
CA LYS A 36 5.60 9.65 -3.28
C LYS A 36 6.88 9.16 -2.60
N GLN A 37 6.75 8.28 -1.61
CA GLN A 37 7.87 7.80 -0.80
C GLN A 37 7.78 6.28 -0.57
N ILE A 38 7.79 5.52 -1.67
CA ILE A 38 7.64 4.05 -1.61
C ILE A 38 8.83 3.38 -0.89
N SER A 39 9.94 4.11 -0.78
CA SER A 39 11.13 3.74 0.01
C SER A 39 10.84 3.47 1.49
N VAL A 40 9.72 3.94 2.05
CA VAL A 40 9.28 3.58 3.40
C VAL A 40 8.94 2.09 3.52
N ILE A 41 8.50 1.46 2.42
CA ILE A 41 8.22 0.02 2.36
C ILE A 41 9.47 -0.76 1.94
N SER A 42 10.13 -0.33 0.87
CA SER A 42 11.39 -0.92 0.40
C SER A 42 12.18 0.09 -0.42
N PRO A 43 13.50 0.23 -0.20
CA PRO A 43 14.32 1.25 -0.89
C PRO A 43 14.41 1.03 -2.41
N ASP A 44 14.22 -0.21 -2.87
CA ASP A 44 14.49 -0.63 -4.24
C ASP A 44 13.21 -1.01 -5.00
N MET A 45 12.16 -0.21 -4.80
CA MET A 45 10.85 -0.42 -5.41
C MET A 45 10.43 0.80 -6.22
N LEU A 46 9.76 0.56 -7.34
CA LEU A 46 9.17 1.58 -8.19
C LEU A 46 7.67 1.36 -8.31
N VAL A 47 6.88 2.40 -8.10
CA VAL A 47 5.43 2.39 -8.36
C VAL A 47 5.22 2.54 -9.87
N ILE A 48 4.53 1.59 -10.48
CA ILE A 48 4.24 1.59 -11.93
C ILE A 48 2.77 1.92 -12.23
N ALA A 49 1.85 1.65 -11.30
CA ALA A 49 0.46 2.09 -11.39
C ALA A 49 -0.18 2.30 -10.02
N GLU A 50 -1.24 3.12 -10.02
CA GLU A 50 -2.18 3.23 -8.92
C GLU A 50 -3.58 2.85 -9.40
N GLU A 51 -4.39 2.26 -8.51
CA GLU A 51 -5.77 1.87 -8.82
C GLU A 51 -5.88 0.96 -10.07
N PHE A 52 -4.88 0.10 -10.25
CA PHE A 52 -4.71 -0.71 -11.46
C PHE A 52 -5.87 -1.69 -11.63
N ALA A 53 -6.57 -1.59 -12.76
CA ALA A 53 -7.81 -2.33 -13.05
C ALA A 53 -7.95 -2.66 -14.54
N GLU A 54 -7.27 -3.71 -15.01
CA GLU A 54 -7.35 -4.15 -16.42
C GLU A 54 -8.40 -5.23 -16.69
N TRP A 55 -9.20 -5.61 -15.68
CA TRP A 55 -10.17 -6.70 -15.81
C TRP A 55 -11.56 -6.13 -16.12
N SER A 56 -12.02 -6.35 -17.36
CA SER A 56 -13.29 -5.84 -17.90
C SER A 56 -14.53 -6.21 -17.08
N ASP A 57 -14.50 -7.36 -16.40
CA ASP A 57 -15.65 -7.88 -15.64
C ASP A 57 -15.55 -7.61 -14.13
N SER A 58 -14.62 -6.76 -13.69
CA SER A 58 -14.38 -6.52 -12.27
C SER A 58 -14.30 -5.05 -11.91
N ARG A 59 -15.10 -4.63 -10.92
CA ARG A 59 -14.90 -3.35 -10.20
C ARG A 59 -13.69 -3.39 -9.25
N ARG A 60 -12.81 -4.37 -9.41
CA ARG A 60 -11.64 -4.61 -8.56
C ARG A 60 -10.44 -3.88 -9.13
N ARG A 61 -9.60 -3.42 -8.22
CA ARG A 61 -8.41 -2.66 -8.52
C ARG A 61 -7.36 -2.91 -7.46
N ILE A 62 -6.11 -2.88 -7.86
CA ILE A 62 -4.95 -2.93 -6.97
C ILE A 62 -4.62 -1.49 -6.59
N ASP A 63 -4.48 -1.19 -5.30
CA ASP A 63 -4.22 0.19 -4.86
C ASP A 63 -2.89 0.72 -5.42
N LEU A 64 -1.80 -0.02 -5.25
CA LEU A 64 -0.49 0.28 -5.84
C LEU A 64 0.13 -0.98 -6.45
N LEU A 65 0.50 -0.87 -7.73
CA LEU A 65 1.27 -1.88 -8.44
C LEU A 65 2.71 -1.38 -8.56
N CYS A 66 3.65 -2.22 -8.15
CA CYS A 66 5.06 -1.87 -8.11
C CYS A 66 5.93 -2.95 -8.77
N ILE A 67 7.19 -2.60 -9.01
CA ILE A 67 8.25 -3.52 -9.43
C ILE A 67 9.47 -3.34 -8.52
N ASP A 68 10.12 -4.44 -8.14
CA ASP A 68 11.38 -4.41 -7.38
C ASP A 68 12.61 -4.50 -8.30
N ARG A 69 13.81 -4.45 -7.71
CA ARG A 69 15.09 -4.54 -8.45
C ARG A 69 15.27 -5.84 -9.23
N ASP A 70 14.64 -6.93 -8.80
CA ASP A 70 14.71 -8.24 -9.44
C ASP A 70 13.61 -8.44 -10.49
N ALA A 71 12.89 -7.36 -10.83
CA ALA A 71 11.78 -7.34 -11.76
C ALA A 71 10.56 -8.17 -11.30
N ASN A 72 10.42 -8.42 -10.00
CA ASN A 72 9.19 -9.03 -9.47
C ASN A 72 8.08 -8.00 -9.42
N ILE A 73 6.86 -8.42 -9.78
CA ILE A 73 5.66 -7.62 -9.58
C ILE A 73 5.29 -7.64 -8.10
N VAL A 74 5.18 -6.47 -7.51
CA VAL A 74 4.80 -6.28 -6.11
C VAL A 74 3.42 -5.62 -6.05
N VAL A 75 2.49 -6.32 -5.41
CA VAL A 75 1.12 -5.84 -5.18
C VAL A 75 1.04 -5.27 -3.77
N ILE A 76 0.64 -4.01 -3.65
CA ILE A 76 0.39 -3.36 -2.36
C ILE A 76 -1.09 -3.02 -2.28
N GLU A 77 -1.73 -3.57 -1.26
CA GLU A 77 -3.12 -3.30 -0.90
C GLU A 77 -3.15 -2.58 0.45
N LEU A 78 -3.81 -1.43 0.50
CA LEU A 78 -3.88 -0.61 1.70
C LEU A 78 -5.15 -0.94 2.48
N LYS A 79 -5.04 -0.89 3.81
CA LYS A 79 -6.18 -1.01 4.72
C LYS A 79 -6.05 -0.01 5.84
N ARG A 80 -7.17 0.61 6.18
CA ARG A 80 -7.29 1.61 7.25
C ARG A 80 -7.92 1.06 8.54
N ASN A 81 -8.53 -0.12 8.49
CA ASN A 81 -9.28 -0.72 9.59
C ASN A 81 -8.69 -2.07 10.03
N ASP A 82 -8.90 -2.39 11.31
CA ASP A 82 -8.39 -3.61 11.94
C ASP A 82 -9.28 -4.84 11.68
N THR A 83 -10.39 -4.68 10.97
CA THR A 83 -11.31 -5.78 10.62
C THR A 83 -10.75 -6.52 9.41
N GLY A 84 -9.75 -7.38 9.65
CA GLY A 84 -9.00 -8.09 8.62
C GLY A 84 -9.75 -9.19 7.87
N GLU A 85 -11.08 -9.13 7.81
CA GLU A 85 -11.87 -10.09 7.05
C GLU A 85 -11.48 -10.03 5.56
N HIS A 86 -10.95 -11.15 5.06
CA HIS A 86 -10.53 -11.37 3.68
C HIS A 86 -9.28 -10.61 3.20
N MET A 87 -8.46 -10.04 4.08
CA MET A 87 -7.21 -9.34 3.69
C MET A 87 -6.25 -10.23 2.88
N GLU A 88 -5.91 -11.40 3.41
CA GLU A 88 -4.99 -12.34 2.77
C GLU A 88 -5.54 -12.84 1.42
N LEU A 89 -6.85 -13.13 1.38
CA LEU A 89 -7.54 -13.57 0.17
C LEU A 89 -7.55 -12.50 -0.92
N GLN A 90 -7.52 -11.21 -0.57
CA GLN A 90 -7.44 -10.14 -1.55
C GLN A 90 -6.02 -10.05 -2.14
N ALA A 91 -4.99 -10.09 -1.29
CA ALA A 91 -3.60 -10.08 -1.73
C ALA A 91 -3.27 -11.27 -2.65
N ILE A 92 -3.64 -12.50 -2.24
CA ILE A 92 -3.42 -13.71 -3.05
C ILE A 92 -4.14 -13.61 -4.39
N ARG A 93 -5.38 -13.13 -4.39
CA ARG A 93 -6.16 -12.99 -5.62
C ARG A 93 -5.52 -12.00 -6.58
N TYR A 94 -5.07 -10.86 -6.08
CA TYR A 94 -4.41 -9.85 -6.92
C TYR A 94 -3.06 -10.35 -7.44
N ALA A 95 -2.27 -11.04 -6.62
CA ALA A 95 -1.07 -11.72 -7.08
C ALA A 95 -1.39 -12.70 -8.22
N SER A 96 -2.44 -13.51 -8.10
CA SER A 96 -2.89 -14.41 -9.17
C SER A 96 -3.34 -13.65 -10.42
N MET A 97 -4.04 -12.52 -10.26
CA MET A 97 -4.54 -11.72 -11.39
C MET A 97 -3.43 -11.02 -12.17
N VAL A 98 -2.29 -10.70 -11.54
CA VAL A 98 -1.10 -10.13 -12.21
C VAL A 98 -0.02 -11.17 -12.50
N SER A 99 -0.26 -12.44 -12.21
CA SER A 99 0.73 -13.52 -12.42
C SER A 99 1.12 -13.72 -13.89
N THR A 100 0.26 -13.31 -14.82
CA THR A 100 0.50 -13.35 -16.27
C THR A 100 0.98 -12.01 -16.83
N LEU A 101 1.19 -11.01 -15.99
CA LEU A 101 1.69 -9.70 -16.41
C LEU A 101 3.11 -9.84 -16.93
N THR A 102 3.30 -9.48 -18.20
CA THR A 102 4.62 -9.50 -18.82
C THR A 102 5.32 -8.16 -18.65
N LEU A 103 6.65 -8.14 -18.66
CA LEU A 103 7.43 -6.90 -18.64
C LEU A 103 7.03 -5.95 -19.79
N LYS A 104 6.76 -6.50 -20.98
CA LYS A 104 6.29 -5.72 -22.13
C LYS A 104 5.00 -4.97 -21.81
N ARG A 105 4.03 -5.65 -21.19
CA ARG A 105 2.79 -5.00 -20.76
C ARG A 105 3.04 -3.99 -19.65
N ALA A 106 3.90 -4.31 -18.68
CA ALA A 106 4.21 -3.41 -17.56
C ALA A 106 4.79 -2.06 -17.99
N VAL A 107 5.51 -2.01 -19.13
CA VAL A 107 6.02 -0.75 -19.71
C VAL A 107 4.92 0.09 -20.38
N GLU A 108 3.80 -0.53 -20.77
CA GLU A 108 2.66 0.14 -21.41
C GLU A 108 1.60 0.63 -20.40
N ILE A 109 1.78 0.32 -19.12
CA ILE A 109 0.97 0.83 -18.01
C ILE A 109 1.35 2.29 -17.75
#